data_AF-A0A8J6QS54-F1
#
_entry.id   AF-A0A8J6QS54-F1
#
_cell.length_a   1.000
_cell.length_b   1.000
_cell.length_c   1.000
_cell.angle_alpha   90.00
_cell.angle_beta   90.00
_cell.angle_gamma   90.00
#
_symmetry.space_group_name_H-M   'P 1'
#
loop_
_entity.id
_entity.type
_entity.pdbx_description
1 polymer ?
#
loop_
_entity_poly.entity_id
_entity_poly.type
_entity_poly.pdbx_seq_one_letter_code
_entity_poly.pdbx_strand_id
1 'polypeptide(L)'
;MPDYQAIVDQAVAHIRAQHQEPTVARVKRHLSHPVPLAILMPAVKAAQQSGDSAASARKVVAQASESPELEAMTTEQLSQAVRQLQQQVLSLQQQINELRGS
;
A
#
# COMPACT_ATOMS: atom_id res chain seq x y z
N MET A 1 29.21 10.34 13.11
CA MET A 1 28.25 9.42 13.78
C MET A 1 27.99 8.27 12.83
N PRO A 2 28.09 7.00 13.27
CA PRO A 2 27.76 5.87 12.43
C PRO A 2 26.28 5.91 12.03
N ASP A 3 26.00 5.68 10.75
CA ASP A 3 24.64 5.62 10.22
C ASP A 3 24.03 4.25 10.56
N TYR A 4 23.45 4.18 11.76
CA TYR A 4 22.83 2.95 12.26
C TYR A 4 21.67 2.47 11.39
N GLN A 5 21.01 3.37 10.66
CA GLN A 5 19.91 3.03 9.75
C GLN A 5 20.45 2.24 8.55
N ALA A 6 21.48 2.77 7.89
CA ALA A 6 22.12 2.11 6.75
C ALA A 6 22.69 0.73 7.12
N ILE A 7 23.27 0.59 8.32
CA ILE A 7 23.83 -0.67 8.81
C ILE A 7 22.71 -1.71 9.03
N VAL A 8 21.57 -1.31 9.61
CA VAL A 8 20.42 -2.21 9.81
C VAL A 8 19.78 -2.59 8.48
N ASP A 9 19.65 -1.64 7.55
CA ASP A 9 19.08 -1.90 6.22
C ASP A 9 19.95 -2.89 5.42
N GLN A 10 21.28 -2.78 5.51
CA GLN A 10 22.19 -3.73 4.88
C GLN A 10 22.02 -5.15 5.45
N ALA A 11 21.90 -5.28 6.78
CA ALA A 11 21.66 -6.57 7.42
C ALA A 11 20.29 -7.16 7.05
N VAL A 12 19.24 -6.33 6.99
CA VAL A 12 17.90 -6.73 6.54
C VAL A 12 17.91 -7.19 5.09
N ALA A 13 18.59 -6.45 4.20
CA ALA A 13 18.72 -6.81 2.79
C ALA A 13 19.44 -8.15 2.61
N HIS A 14 20.50 -8.39 3.38
CA HIS A 14 21.24 -9.66 3.36
C HIS A 14 20.37 -10.85 3.79
N ILE A 15 19.57 -10.68 4.86
CA ILE A 15 18.65 -11.73 5.34
C ILE A 15 17.55 -12.01 4.32
N ARG A 16 16.99 -10.97 3.69
CA ARG A 16 15.98 -11.12 2.63
C ARG A 16 16.55 -11.78 1.37
N ALA A 17 17.80 -11.50 1.01
CA ALA A 17 18.49 -12.17 -0.10
C ALA A 17 18.66 -13.68 0.13
N GLN A 18 18.68 -14.11 1.39
CA GLN A 18 18.68 -15.53 1.77
C GLN A 18 17.27 -16.13 1.87
N HIS A 19 16.22 -15.42 1.43
CA HIS A 19 14.81 -15.81 1.58
C HIS A 19 14.37 -16.05 3.02
N GLN A 20 15.02 -15.40 3.99
CA GLN A 20 14.71 -15.52 5.40
C GLN A 20 13.96 -14.27 5.89
N GLU A 21 13.15 -14.44 6.93
CA GLU A 21 12.47 -13.31 7.56
C GLU A 21 13.45 -12.50 8.42
N PRO A 22 13.52 -11.16 8.25
CA PRO A 22 14.33 -10.31 9.10
C PRO A 22 13.72 -10.23 10.50
N THR A 23 14.33 -10.92 11.47
CA THR A 23 13.99 -10.81 12.89
C THR A 23 15.09 -10.06 13.65
N VAL A 24 14.74 -9.50 14.81
CA VAL A 24 15.68 -8.79 15.70
C VAL A 24 16.93 -9.64 16.00
N ALA A 25 16.75 -10.92 16.27
CA ALA A 25 17.85 -11.85 16.54
C ALA A 25 18.73 -12.11 15.30
N ARG A 26 18.13 -12.27 14.12
CA ARG A 26 18.87 -12.50 12.86
C ARG A 26 19.62 -11.27 12.41
N VAL A 27 19.01 -10.09 12.50
CA VAL A 27 19.64 -8.80 12.20
C VAL A 27 20.81 -8.59 13.15
N LYS A 28 20.61 -8.73 14.48
CA LYS A 28 21.70 -8.63 15.46
C LYS A 28 22.87 -9.57 15.17
N ARG A 29 22.64 -10.76 14.61
CA ARG A 29 23.71 -11.70 14.23
C ARG A 29 24.53 -11.23 13.01
N HIS A 30 23.95 -10.41 12.14
CA HIS A 30 24.59 -9.88 10.93
C HIS A 30 25.15 -8.47 11.11
N LEU A 31 24.92 -7.84 12.26
CA LEU A 31 25.49 -6.54 12.58
C LEU A 31 26.95 -6.69 13.02
N SER A 32 27.85 -5.99 12.32
CA SER A 32 29.26 -5.88 12.72
C SER A 32 29.48 -4.93 13.91
N HIS A 33 28.46 -4.14 14.26
CA HIS A 33 28.53 -3.14 15.32
C HIS A 33 27.34 -3.27 16.29
N PRO A 34 27.52 -2.99 17.58
CA PRO A 34 26.42 -2.97 18.53
C PRO A 34 25.47 -1.80 18.19
N VAL A 35 24.31 -2.13 17.63
CA VAL A 35 23.25 -1.15 17.35
C VAL A 35 22.27 -1.12 18.55
N PRO A 36 21.90 0.07 19.06
CA PRO A 36 20.89 0.21 20.09
C PRO A 36 19.57 -0.48 19.72
N LEU A 37 18.99 -1.25 20.64
CA LEU A 37 17.71 -1.94 20.43
C LEU A 37 16.58 -0.99 20.06
N ALA A 38 16.60 0.24 20.59
CA ALA A 38 15.63 1.29 20.28
C ALA A 38 15.62 1.69 18.79
N ILE A 39 16.73 1.51 18.07
CA ILE A 39 16.83 1.75 16.62
C ILE A 39 16.51 0.48 15.85
N LEU A 40 16.98 -0.66 16.34
CA LEU A 40 16.86 -1.94 15.67
C LEU A 40 15.42 -2.48 15.63
N MET A 41 14.66 -2.38 16.73
CA MET A 41 13.28 -2.85 16.79
C MET A 41 12.33 -2.17 15.77
N PRO A 42 12.25 -0.83 15.68
CA PRO A 42 11.38 -0.19 14.71
C PRO A 42 11.81 -0.47 13.26
N ALA A 43 13.11 -0.51 12.98
CA ALA A 43 13.62 -0.82 11.65
C ALA A 43 13.28 -2.26 11.21
N VAL A 44 13.44 -3.24 12.09
CA VAL A 44 13.05 -4.64 11.83
C VAL A 44 11.54 -4.77 11.64
N LYS A 45 10.74 -4.10 12.48
CA LYS A 45 9.28 -4.11 12.36
C LYS A 45 8.81 -3.51 11.03
N ALA A 46 9.40 -2.38 10.62
CA ALA A 46 9.13 -1.78 9.32
C ALA A 46 9.54 -2.71 8.16
N ALA A 47 10.67 -3.42 8.29
CA ALA A 47 11.09 -4.42 7.31
C ALA A 47 10.15 -5.63 7.24
N GLN A 48 9.61 -6.11 8.36
CA GLN A 48 8.62 -7.18 8.35
C GLN A 48 7.32 -6.73 7.66
N GLN A 49 6.82 -5.53 7.97
CA GLN A 49 5.61 -4.96 7.34
C GLN A 49 5.76 -4.71 5.84
N SER A 50 6.95 -4.29 5.39
CA SER A 50 7.27 -4.10 3.97
C SER A 50 7.34 -5.43 3.19
N GLY A 51 7.80 -6.51 3.83
CA GLY A 51 7.78 -7.86 3.24
C GLY A 51 6.37 -8.44 3.16
N ASP A 52 5.57 -8.19 4.20
CA ASP A 52 4.16 -8.62 4.27
C ASP A 52 3.30 -7.92 3.22
N SER A 53 3.56 -6.63 2.92
CA SER A 53 2.89 -5.92 1.82
C SER A 53 3.25 -6.46 0.43
N ALA A 54 4.49 -6.94 0.21
CA ALA A 54 4.87 -7.55 -1.06
C ALA A 54 4.31 -8.98 -1.22
N ALA A 55 4.24 -9.76 -0.13
CA ALA A 55 3.60 -11.08 -0.12
C ALA A 55 2.07 -10.96 -0.23
N SER A 56 1.46 -10.00 0.46
CA SER A 56 0.05 -9.66 0.34
C SER A 56 -0.27 -9.16 -1.06
N ALA A 57 0.49 -8.23 -1.64
CA ALA A 57 0.30 -7.76 -3.01
C ALA A 57 0.39 -8.90 -4.04
N ARG A 58 1.33 -9.83 -3.90
CA ARG A 58 1.40 -11.03 -4.76
C ARG A 58 0.19 -11.95 -4.59
N LYS A 59 -0.33 -12.07 -3.37
CA LYS A 59 -1.55 -12.85 -3.09
C LYS A 59 -2.81 -12.17 -3.64
N VAL A 60 -2.90 -10.83 -3.56
CA VAL A 60 -4.03 -10.08 -4.15
C VAL A 60 -3.98 -10.13 -5.68
N VAL A 61 -2.80 -10.03 -6.30
CA VAL A 61 -2.64 -10.15 -7.75
C VAL A 61 -2.92 -11.57 -8.26
N ALA A 62 -2.56 -12.61 -7.49
CA ALA A 62 -2.91 -13.99 -7.81
C ALA A 62 -4.42 -14.26 -7.67
N GLN A 63 -5.07 -13.76 -6.62
CA GLN A 63 -6.53 -13.89 -6.45
C GLN A 63 -7.34 -13.01 -7.40
N ALA A 64 -6.81 -11.87 -7.86
CA ALA A 64 -7.46 -11.01 -8.85
C ALA A 64 -7.47 -11.63 -10.25
N SER A 65 -6.59 -12.59 -10.53
CA SER A 65 -6.54 -13.28 -11.83
C SER A 65 -7.58 -14.40 -11.96
N GLU A 66 -8.33 -14.73 -10.91
CA GLU A 66 -9.32 -15.83 -10.89
C GLU A 66 -10.77 -15.36 -10.61
N SER A 67 -11.10 -14.07 -10.72
CA SER A 67 -12.48 -13.62 -10.48
C SER A 67 -12.92 -12.50 -11.43
N PRO A 68 -13.48 -12.83 -12.61
CA PRO A 68 -14.06 -11.85 -13.52
C PRO A 68 -15.34 -11.17 -12.98
N GLU A 69 -15.84 -11.53 -11.79
CA GLU A 69 -17.10 -11.02 -11.26
C GLU A 69 -16.97 -9.70 -10.45
N LEU A 70 -15.77 -9.35 -9.95
CA LEU A 70 -15.60 -8.11 -9.15
C LEU A 70 -15.53 -6.82 -10.00
N GLU A 71 -15.10 -6.90 -11.26
CA GLU A 71 -15.03 -5.73 -12.16
C GLU A 71 -16.40 -5.31 -12.69
N ALA A 72 -17.35 -6.24 -12.86
CA ALA A 72 -18.69 -5.93 -13.36
C ALA A 72 -19.49 -5.11 -12.35
N MET A 73 -19.46 -5.50 -11.07
CA MET A 73 -20.26 -4.83 -10.01
C MET A 73 -19.80 -3.39 -9.76
N THR A 74 -18.49 -3.12 -9.86
CA THR A 74 -17.93 -1.78 -9.69
C THR A 74 -18.16 -0.89 -10.91
N THR A 75 -18.11 -1.45 -12.12
CA THR A 75 -18.36 -0.70 -13.37
C THR A 75 -19.81 -0.29 -13.51
N GLU A 76 -20.77 -1.16 -13.15
CA GLU A 76 -22.19 -0.82 -13.17
C GLU A 76 -22.54 0.25 -12.12
N GLN A 77 -22.01 0.11 -10.89
CA GLN A 77 -22.20 1.12 -9.83
C GLN A 77 -21.60 2.48 -10.22
N LEU A 78 -20.40 2.48 -10.81
CA LEU A 78 -19.77 3.70 -11.31
C LEU A 78 -20.59 4.32 -12.45
N SER A 79 -21.09 3.50 -13.37
CA SER A 79 -21.95 3.94 -14.47
C SER A 79 -23.26 4.55 -14.00
N GLN A 80 -23.86 4.01 -12.93
CA GLN A 80 -25.06 4.58 -12.31
C GLN A 80 -24.76 5.92 -11.63
N ALA A 81 -23.67 6.01 -10.86
CA ALA A 81 -23.26 7.25 -10.21
C ALA A 81 -22.99 8.37 -11.22
N VAL A 82 -22.32 8.06 -12.34
CA VAL A 82 -22.07 9.01 -13.42
C VAL A 82 -23.37 9.52 -14.04
N ARG A 83 -24.36 8.64 -14.29
CA ARG A 83 -25.66 9.06 -14.83
C ARG A 83 -26.42 9.95 -13.86
N GLN A 84 -26.41 9.63 -12.57
CA GLN A 84 -27.06 10.47 -11.55
C GLN A 84 -26.41 11.85 -11.48
N LEU A 85 -25.08 11.92 -11.54
CA LEU A 85 -24.36 13.19 -11.54
C LEU A 85 -24.68 14.02 -12.79
N GLN A 86 -24.73 13.38 -13.98
CA GLN A 86 -25.11 14.06 -15.22
C GLN A 86 -26.53 14.65 -15.15
N GLN A 87 -27.49 13.92 -14.58
CA GLN A 87 -28.86 14.43 -14.40
C GLN A 87 -28.91 15.61 -13.43
N GLN A 88 -28.16 15.56 -12.32
CA GLN A 88 -28.07 16.68 -11.38
C GLN A 88 -27.47 17.92 -12.03
N VAL A 89 -26.41 17.77 -12.83
CA VAL A 89 -25.78 18.89 -13.54
C VAL A 89 -26.75 19.53 -14.55
N LEU A 90 -27.53 18.73 -15.28
CA LEU A 90 -28.54 19.25 -16.21
C LEU A 90 -29.67 19.98 -15.49
N SER A 91 -30.17 19.42 -14.39
CA SER A 91 -31.20 20.06 -13.55
C SER A 91 -30.71 21.40 -12.98
N LEU A 92 -29.49 21.43 -12.46
CA LEU A 92 -28.88 22.67 -11.97
C LEU A 92 -28.67 23.71 -13.09
N GLN A 93 -28.25 23.29 -14.28
CA GLN A 93 -28.14 24.20 -15.43
C GLN A 93 -29.49 24.78 -15.85
N GLN A 94 -30.56 23.99 -15.79
CA GLN A 94 -31.91 24.46 -16.09
C GLN A 94 -32.38 25.47 -15.07
N GLN A 95 -32.21 25.20 -13.77
CA GLN A 95 -32.52 26.15 -12.69
C GLN A 95 -31.73 27.45 -12.81
N ILE A 96 -30.43 27.38 -13.14
CA ILE A 96 -29.61 28.57 -13.38
C ILE A 96 -30.13 29.35 -14.59
N ASN A 97 -30.52 28.69 -15.68
CA ASN A 97 -31.08 29.37 -16.83
C ASN A 97 -32.44 30.01 -16.55
N GLU A 98 -33.29 29.37 -15.75
CA GLU A 98 -34.57 29.94 -15.30
C GLU A 98 -34.34 31.17 -14.42
N LEU A 99 -33.38 31.11 -13.49
CA LEU A 99 -33.01 32.23 -12.62
C LEU A 99 -32.33 33.39 -13.36
N ARG A 100 -31.65 33.13 -14.48
CA ARG A 100 -31.07 34.17 -15.34
C ARG A 100 -32.05 34.72 -16.39
N GLY A 101 -33.15 34.01 -16.63
CA GLY A 101 -34.17 34.36 -17.62
C GLY A 101 -35.37 35.12 -17.06
N SER A 102 -35.48 35.27 -15.72
CA SER A 102 -36.39 36.19 -15.02
C SER A 102 -35.67 37.48 -14.63
#